data_AF-A0A1Q7KBI7-F1
#
_entry.id   AF-A0A1Q7KBI7-F1
#
_cell.length_a   1.000
_cell.length_b   1.000
_cell.length_c   1.000
_cell.angle_alpha   90.00
_cell.angle_beta   90.00
_cell.angle_gamma   90.00
#
_symmetry.space_group_name_H-M   'P 1'
#
loop_
_entity.id
_entity.type
_entity.pdbx_description
1 polymer ?
#
loop_
_entity_poly.entity_id
_entity_poly.type
_entity_poly.pdbx_seq_one_letter_code
_entity_poly.pdbx_strand_id
1 'polypeptide(L)'
;MSMTIALYARQQKWPLENVVIRLRHSRVHAKDCIDCITKNTDTMLDRIDTEVDLSGALTPEQQRKLLDVGGKCPVHHTLKSGIDIRMARAAPPP
;
A
#
# COMPACT_ATOMS: atom_id res chain seq x y z
N MET A 1 2.30 1.98 -5.07
CA MET A 1 1.22 2.99 -4.95
C MET A 1 1.56 4.31 -5.63
N SER A 2 2.74 4.89 -5.37
CA SER A 2 3.16 6.18 -5.94
C SER A 2 3.07 6.19 -7.47
N MET A 3 3.54 5.14 -8.13
CA MET A 3 3.44 5.00 -9.59
C MET A 3 1.99 4.97 -10.08
N THR A 4 1.09 4.27 -9.40
CA THR A 4 -0.33 4.17 -9.78
C THR A 4 -1.01 5.54 -9.70
N ILE A 5 -0.76 6.28 -8.61
CA ILE A 5 -1.28 7.64 -8.40
C ILE A 5 -0.75 8.60 -9.47
N ALA A 6 0.58 8.61 -9.66
CA ALA A 6 1.23 9.49 -10.64
C ALA A 6 0.78 9.19 -12.07
N LEU A 7 0.63 7.92 -12.44
CA LEU A 7 0.16 7.50 -13.75
C LEU A 7 -1.27 8.00 -14.02
N TYR A 8 -2.18 7.80 -13.06
CA TYR A 8 -3.57 8.24 -13.18
C TYR A 8 -3.68 9.77 -13.29
N ALA A 9 -2.94 10.51 -12.45
CA ALA A 9 -2.93 11.98 -12.51
C ALA A 9 -2.46 12.49 -13.87
N ARG A 10 -1.42 11.88 -14.46
CA ARG A 10 -0.93 12.21 -15.80
C ARG A 10 -1.96 11.93 -16.88
N GLN A 11 -2.64 10.78 -16.83
CA GLN A 11 -3.70 10.44 -17.79
C GLN A 11 -4.85 11.45 -17.75
N GLN A 12 -5.24 11.88 -16.55
CA GLN A 12 -6.29 12.88 -16.34
C GLN A 12 -5.82 14.33 -16.53
N LYS A 13 -4.52 14.55 -16.80
CA LYS A 13 -3.87 15.87 -16.91
C LYS A 13 -4.07 16.74 -15.66
N TRP A 14 -4.04 16.13 -14.48
CA TRP A 14 -4.17 16.84 -13.21
C TRP A 14 -2.81 17.44 -12.77
N PRO A 15 -2.80 18.61 -12.12
CA PRO A 15 -1.58 19.33 -11.73
C PRO A 15 -0.95 18.73 -10.45
N LEU A 16 -0.71 17.42 -10.46
CA LEU A 16 0.01 16.71 -9.40
C LEU A 16 1.52 16.89 -9.61
N GLU A 17 2.20 17.49 -8.65
CA GLU A 17 3.63 17.78 -8.71
C GLU A 17 4.46 16.68 -8.04
N ASN A 18 4.04 16.24 -6.85
CA ASN A 18 4.76 15.23 -6.08
C ASN A 18 3.81 14.29 -5.33
N VAL A 19 4.28 13.06 -5.12
CA VAL A 19 3.63 12.05 -4.30
C VAL A 19 4.64 11.50 -3.31
N VAL A 20 4.42 11.76 -2.03
CA VAL A 20 5.24 11.19 -0.95
C VAL A 20 4.43 10.13 -0.24
N ILE A 21 5.01 8.94 -0.09
CA ILE A 21 4.38 7.83 0.62
C ILE A 21 5.30 7.43 1.77
N ARG A 22 4.77 7.43 2.98
CA ARG A 22 5.45 6.88 4.16
C ARG A 22 4.78 5.57 4.55
N LEU A 23 5.60 4.54 4.71
CA LEU A 23 5.16 3.22 5.14
C LEU A 23 5.75 2.94 6.53
N ARG A 24 4.91 2.48 7.44
CA ARG A 24 5.32 1.98 8.76
C ARG A 24 4.88 0.54 8.90
N HIS A 25 5.83 -0.33 9.20
CA HIS A 25 5.55 -1.72 9.53
C HIS A 25 5.56 -1.90 11.06
N SER A 26 4.60 -2.66 11.56
CA SER A 26 4.49 -3.04 12.97
C SER A 26 3.88 -4.42 13.11
N ARG A 27 4.05 -5.04 14.28
CA ARG A 27 3.30 -6.25 14.65
C ARG A 27 2.27 -5.89 15.71
N VAL A 28 1.02 -6.29 15.48
CA VAL A 28 -0.11 -6.04 16.38
C VAL A 28 -0.78 -7.35 16.75
N HIS A 29 -1.39 -7.44 17.94
CA HIS A 29 -2.16 -8.65 18.25
C HIS A 29 -3.47 -8.66 17.45
N ALA A 30 -3.89 -9.85 17.01
CA ALA A 30 -5.14 -10.01 16.27
C ALA A 30 -6.37 -9.52 17.06
N LYS A 31 -6.36 -9.65 18.40
CA LYS A 31 -7.39 -9.07 19.30
C LYS A 31 -7.52 -7.55 19.22
N ASP A 32 -6.45 -6.83 18.86
CA ASP A 32 -6.41 -5.37 18.79
C ASP A 32 -6.64 -4.87 17.35
N CYS A 33 -6.95 -5.77 16.42
CA CYS A 33 -7.28 -5.43 15.04
C CYS A 33 -8.80 -5.50 14.80
N ILE A 34 -9.41 -4.33 14.64
CA ILE A 34 -10.87 -4.16 14.42
C ILE A 34 -11.33 -4.80 13.10
N ASP A 35 -10.46 -4.83 12.07
CA ASP A 35 -10.82 -5.25 10.71
C ASP A 35 -10.18 -6.58 10.25
N CYS A 36 -9.53 -7.33 11.14
CA CYS A 36 -8.80 -8.54 10.76
C CYS A 36 -9.66 -9.80 10.89
N ILE A 37 -9.85 -10.54 9.79
CA ILE A 37 -10.53 -11.85 9.80
C ILE A 37 -9.52 -12.91 10.23
N THR A 38 -9.37 -13.14 11.54
CA THR A 38 -8.46 -14.17 12.07
C THR A 38 -9.23 -15.13 12.98
N LYS A 39 -9.10 -16.45 12.75
CA LYS A 39 -9.74 -17.49 13.59
C LYS A 39 -9.10 -17.63 14.98
N ASN A 40 -7.86 -17.17 15.14
CA ASN A 40 -7.14 -17.15 16.41
C ASN A 40 -6.81 -15.70 16.79
N THR A 41 -7.37 -15.24 17.90
CA THR A 41 -7.19 -13.89 18.45
C THR A 41 -5.83 -13.68 19.13
N ASP A 42 -5.10 -14.77 19.41
CA ASP A 42 -3.80 -14.76 20.10
C ASP A 42 -2.59 -14.76 19.14
N THR A 43 -2.83 -14.50 17.86
CA THR A 43 -1.78 -14.43 16.83
C THR A 43 -1.33 -13.00 16.59
N MET A 44 -0.03 -12.80 16.36
CA MET A 44 0.53 -11.52 15.93
C MET A 44 0.31 -11.34 14.42
N LEU A 45 -0.19 -10.18 14.03
CA LEU A 45 -0.41 -9.78 12.65
C LEU A 45 0.60 -8.73 12.23
N ASP A 46 1.14 -8.86 11.03
CA ASP A 46 1.89 -7.79 10.39
C ASP A 46 0.92 -6.70 9.92
N ARG A 47 1.12 -5.48 10.42
CA ARG A 47 0.39 -4.28 10.02
C ARG A 47 1.33 -3.36 9.26
N ILE A 48 0.84 -2.86 8.12
CA ILE A 48 1.50 -1.83 7.34
C ILE A 48 0.58 -0.62 7.29
N ASP A 49 0.99 0.45 7.96
CA ASP A 49 0.31 1.74 7.90
C ASP A 49 0.93 2.58 6.78
N THR A 50 0.08 3.28 6.04
CA THR A 50 0.49 4.10 4.90
C THR A 50 -0.03 5.51 5.06
N GLU A 51 0.86 6.49 4.97
CA GLU A 51 0.51 7.90 4.82
C GLU A 51 0.85 8.36 3.40
N VAL A 52 -0.03 9.16 2.80
CA VAL A 52 0.14 9.67 1.43
C VAL A 52 -0.02 11.19 1.44
N ASP A 53 1.06 11.88 1.08
CA ASP A 53 1.03 13.31 0.82
C ASP A 53 1.05 13.57 -0.69
N LEU A 54 0.15 14.44 -1.14
CA LEU A 54 0.01 14.86 -2.54
C LEU A 54 0.25 16.37 -2.61
N SER A 55 1.18 16.81 -3.45
CA SER A 55 1.44 18.25 -3.69
C SER A 55 1.05 18.67 -5.10
N GLY A 56 0.69 19.95 -5.25
CA GLY A 56 0.25 20.57 -6.49
C GLY A 56 -1.13 21.23 -6.37
N ALA A 57 -1.55 21.93 -7.42
CA ALA A 57 -2.81 22.70 -7.45
C ALA A 57 -4.05 21.80 -7.63
N LEU A 58 -4.20 20.80 -6.77
CA LEU A 58 -5.27 19.82 -6.83
C LEU A 58 -6.52 20.28 -6.08
N THR A 59 -7.69 20.00 -6.63
CA THR A 59 -8.94 20.19 -5.88
C THR A 59 -9.13 19.09 -4.84
N PRO A 60 -9.94 19.31 -3.79
CA PRO A 60 -10.25 18.27 -2.80
C PRO A 60 -10.81 16.98 -3.43
N GLU A 61 -11.59 17.09 -4.49
CA GLU A 61 -12.14 15.96 -5.24
C GLU A 61 -11.03 15.17 -5.95
N GLN A 62 -10.07 15.88 -6.56
CA GLN A 62 -8.92 15.26 -7.22
C GLN A 62 -8.04 14.54 -6.20
N GLN A 63 -7.74 15.15 -5.06
CA GLN A 63 -6.97 14.53 -3.98
C GLN A 63 -7.67 13.25 -3.47
N ARG A 64 -8.97 13.33 -3.17
CA ARG A 64 -9.75 12.15 -2.74
C ARG A 64 -9.72 11.04 -3.79
N LYS A 65 -9.83 11.39 -5.07
CA LYS A 65 -9.80 10.39 -6.15
C LYS A 65 -8.42 9.75 -6.31
N LEU A 66 -7.35 10.53 -6.18
CA LEU A 66 -5.97 10.02 -6.21
C LEU A 66 -5.72 9.04 -5.05
N LEU A 67 -6.26 9.30 -3.86
CA LEU A 67 -6.19 8.37 -2.72
C LEU A 67 -6.95 7.07 -2.99
N ASP A 68 -8.17 7.13 -3.54
CA ASP A 68 -8.96 5.94 -3.95
C ASP A 68 -8.19 5.08 -4.98
N VAL A 69 -7.58 5.72 -5.97
CA VAL A 69 -6.76 5.05 -6.98
C VAL A 69 -5.50 4.43 -6.34
N GLY A 70 -4.86 5.12 -5.40
CA GLY A 70 -3.72 4.60 -4.64
C GLY A 70 -4.07 3.33 -3.87
N GLY A 71 -5.26 3.27 -3.28
CA GLY A 71 -5.78 2.09 -2.57
C GLY A 71 -5.89 0.84 -3.44
N LYS A 72 -6.06 1.00 -4.75
CA LYS A 72 -6.19 -0.08 -5.75
C LYS A 72 -4.85 -0.58 -6.32
N CYS A 73 -3.73 -0.20 -5.70
CA CYS A 73 -2.42 -0.63 -6.16
C CYS A 73 -2.27 -2.16 -6.10
N PRO A 74 -1.78 -2.83 -7.17
CA PRO A 74 -1.63 -4.30 -7.20
C PRO A 74 -0.84 -4.88 -6.02
N VAL A 75 0.15 -4.14 -5.53
CA VAL A 75 0.96 -4.56 -4.36
C VAL A 75 0.10 -4.69 -3.10
N HIS A 76 -0.91 -3.85 -2.89
CA HIS A 76 -1.83 -4.00 -1.77
C HIS A 76 -2.64 -5.28 -1.85
N HIS A 77 -3.05 -5.66 -3.07
CA HIS A 77 -3.75 -6.92 -3.27
C HIS A 77 -2.85 -8.08 -2.88
N THR A 78 -1.60 -8.11 -3.35
CA THR A 78 -0.62 -9.13 -2.96
C THR A 78 -0.39 -9.19 -1.45
N LEU A 79 -0.17 -8.05 -0.79
CA LEU A 79 0.06 -7.97 0.66
C LEU A 79 -1.14 -8.46 1.48
N LYS A 80 -2.37 -8.22 1.01
CA LYS A 80 -3.60 -8.66 1.70
C LYS A 80 -3.97 -10.12 1.43
N SER A 81 -3.42 -10.75 0.39
CA SER A 81 -3.80 -12.10 -0.05
C SER A 81 -3.11 -13.23 0.74
N GLY A 82 -2.24 -12.89 1.70
CA GLY A 82 -1.32 -13.84 2.33
C GLY A 82 -0.10 -14.09 1.43
N ILE A 83 1.09 -13.90 1.98
CA ILE A 83 2.35 -14.01 1.24
C ILE A 83 3.09 -15.26 1.72
N ASP A 84 3.37 -16.18 0.80
CA ASP A 84 4.31 -17.29 0.99
C ASP A 84 5.66 -16.89 0.37
N ILE A 85 6.68 -16.64 1.20
CA ILE A 85 8.03 -16.29 0.74
C ILE A 85 8.91 -17.54 0.83
N ARG A 86 9.44 -17.97 -0.32
CA ARG A 86 10.38 -19.11 -0.39
C ARG A 86 11.78 -18.61 -0.70
N MET A 87 12.77 -19.19 -0.03
CA MET A 87 14.18 -18.88 -0.24
C MET A 87 14.92 -20.12 -0.75
N ALA A 88 15.80 -19.94 -1.73
CA ALA A 88 16.65 -21.01 -2.27
C ALA A 88 18.09 -20.49 -2.51
N ARG A 89 19.07 -21.38 -2.41
CA ARG A 89 20.48 -21.08 -2.73
C ARG A 89 20.64 -20.99 -4.26
N ALA A 90 21.23 -19.90 -4.75
CA ALA A 90 21.61 -19.82 -6.17
C ALA A 90 22.64 -20.92 -6.51
N ALA A 91 22.45 -21.61 -7.64
CA ALA A 91 23.47 -22.52 -8.15
C ALA A 91 24.66 -21.70 -8.68
N PRO A 92 25.92 -22.18 -8.52
CA PRO A 92 27.07 -21.51 -9.12
C PRO A 92 26.92 -21.47 -10.66
N PRO A 93 27.36 -20.40 -11.34
CA PRO A 93 27.32 -20.30 -12.79
C PRO A 93 28.18 -21.39 -13.45
N PRO A 94 27.83 -21.84 -14.69
CA PRO A 94 28.56 -22.87 -15.41
C PRO A 94 29.98 -22.44 -15.82
#